data_AF-A0AAJ2KX68-F1
#
_entry.id   AF-A0AAJ2KX68-F1
#
_cell.length_a   1.000
_cell.length_b   1.000
_cell.length_c   1.000
_cell.angle_alpha   90.00
_cell.angle_beta   90.00
_cell.angle_gamma   90.00
#
_symmetry.space_group_name_H-M   'P 1'
#
loop_
_entity.id
_entity.type
_entity.pdbx_description
1 polymer ?
#
loop_
_entity_poly.entity_id
_entity_poly.type
_entity_poly.pdbx_seq_one_letter_code
_entity_poly.pdbx_strand_id
1 'polypeptide(L)'
;MFKATPNPPDTDTDPEAALEDEKLKEAVDRAFAHYFPPAQEKPGKRRKRPLFTVSPDIDTEALLANASEDLLSISAIAADLADDVEGSRRSVALALSRMADGVQLLVERALDHNEALQMQMKAQAKV
;
A
#
# COMPACT_ATOMS: atom_id res chain seq x y z
N MET A 1 -75.52 16.57 0.57
CA MET A 1 -75.46 15.35 -0.27
C MET A 1 -74.37 14.46 0.28
N PHE A 2 -74.72 13.30 0.84
CA PHE A 2 -73.75 12.31 1.30
C PHE A 2 -73.19 11.57 0.09
N LYS A 3 -71.86 11.55 -0.09
CA LYS A 3 -71.20 10.63 -1.00
C LYS A 3 -70.87 9.38 -0.18
N ALA A 4 -71.63 8.31 -0.40
CA ALA A 4 -71.23 7.00 0.12
C ALA A 4 -69.98 6.57 -0.66
N THR A 5 -68.85 6.46 0.02
CA THR A 5 -67.62 5.92 -0.57
C THR A 5 -67.84 4.42 -0.78
N PRO A 6 -67.73 3.88 -2.01
CA PRO A 6 -67.81 2.44 -2.21
C PRO A 6 -66.50 1.83 -1.67
N ASN A 7 -66.60 0.77 -0.88
CA ASN A 7 -65.43 -0.05 -0.57
C ASN A 7 -64.97 -0.78 -1.85
N PRO A 8 -63.65 -0.96 -2.04
CA PRO A 8 -63.11 -1.69 -3.18
C PRO A 8 -63.52 -3.17 -3.10
N PRO A 9 -63.70 -3.86 -4.25
CA PRO A 9 -64.07 -5.26 -4.25
C PRO A 9 -62.92 -6.11 -3.69
N ASP A 10 -63.27 -7.18 -2.97
CA ASP A 10 -62.32 -8.17 -2.49
C ASP A 10 -61.59 -8.78 -3.70
N THR A 11 -60.30 -8.51 -3.83
CA THR A 11 -59.45 -9.13 -4.86
C THR A 11 -59.28 -10.59 -4.53
N ASP A 12 -60.00 -11.44 -5.27
CA ASP A 12 -59.66 -12.85 -5.44
C ASP A 12 -58.17 -12.92 -5.83
N THR A 13 -57.39 -13.64 -5.02
CA THR A 13 -55.94 -13.68 -5.15
C THR A 13 -55.57 -14.41 -6.43
N ASP A 14 -55.26 -13.66 -7.48
CA ASP A 14 -54.73 -14.19 -8.73
C ASP A 14 -53.39 -14.90 -8.45
N PRO A 15 -53.24 -16.18 -8.85
CA PRO A 15 -52.01 -16.94 -8.62
C PRO A 15 -50.77 -16.29 -9.25
N GLU A 16 -50.94 -15.57 -10.36
CA GLU A 16 -49.85 -14.89 -11.05
C GLU A 16 -49.33 -13.68 -10.25
N ALA A 17 -50.21 -12.93 -9.58
CA ALA A 17 -49.80 -11.80 -8.72
C ALA A 17 -49.01 -12.28 -7.50
N ALA A 18 -49.36 -13.44 -6.94
CA ALA A 18 -48.61 -14.05 -5.83
C ALA A 18 -47.20 -14.50 -6.26
N LEU A 19 -47.04 -14.97 -7.51
CA LEU A 19 -45.74 -15.35 -8.09
C LEU A 19 -44.86 -14.13 -8.38
N GLU A 20 -45.45 -13.00 -8.77
CA GLU A 20 -44.73 -11.72 -8.93
C GLU A 20 -44.27 -11.16 -7.59
N ASP A 21 -45.10 -11.26 -6.54
CA ASP A 21 -44.73 -10.87 -5.18
C ASP A 21 -43.57 -11.70 -4.61
N GLU A 22 -43.52 -13.01 -4.91
CA GLU A 22 -42.42 -13.89 -4.51
C GLU A 22 -41.10 -13.50 -5.20
N LYS A 23 -41.16 -13.25 -6.52
CA LYS A 23 -40.00 -12.76 -7.29
C LYS A 23 -39.55 -11.39 -6.81
N LEU A 24 -40.48 -10.52 -6.43
CA LEU A 24 -40.17 -9.21 -5.89
C LEU A 24 -39.46 -9.32 -4.53
N LYS A 25 -39.94 -10.20 -3.64
CA LYS A 25 -39.29 -10.49 -2.35
C LYS A 25 -37.88 -11.06 -2.56
N GLU A 26 -37.73 -12.00 -3.47
CA GLU A 26 -36.43 -12.60 -3.79
C GLU A 26 -35.46 -11.55 -4.36
N ALA A 27 -35.94 -10.66 -5.25
CA ALA A 27 -35.13 -9.57 -5.79
C ALA A 27 -34.73 -8.55 -4.71
N VAL A 28 -35.63 -8.26 -3.78
CA VAL A 28 -35.37 -7.39 -2.61
C VAL A 28 -34.32 -8.02 -1.71
N ASP A 29 -34.47 -9.28 -1.32
CA ASP A 29 -33.49 -9.98 -0.47
C ASP A 29 -32.12 -10.05 -1.12
N ARG A 30 -32.08 -10.28 -2.44
CA ARG A 30 -30.84 -10.28 -3.23
C ARG A 30 -30.18 -8.89 -3.27
N ALA A 31 -30.97 -7.83 -3.43
CA ALA A 31 -30.46 -6.46 -3.40
C ALA A 31 -29.94 -6.10 -1.99
N PHE A 32 -30.67 -6.45 -0.93
CA PHE A 32 -30.22 -6.23 0.44
C PHE A 32 -28.92 -6.97 0.73
N ALA A 33 -28.79 -8.24 0.33
CA ALA A 33 -27.55 -9.01 0.50
C ALA A 33 -26.36 -8.38 -0.26
N HIS A 34 -26.60 -7.81 -1.44
CA HIS A 34 -25.54 -7.20 -2.26
C HIS A 34 -25.10 -5.83 -1.72
N TYR A 35 -26.03 -4.97 -1.31
CA TYR A 35 -25.71 -3.61 -0.87
C TYR A 35 -25.41 -3.50 0.64
N PHE A 36 -25.88 -4.47 1.42
CA PHE A 36 -25.65 -4.55 2.87
C PHE A 36 -25.11 -5.93 3.25
N PRO A 37 -23.91 -6.31 2.78
CA PRO A 37 -23.31 -7.58 3.14
C PRO A 37 -23.19 -7.67 4.67
N PRO A 38 -23.45 -8.85 5.27
CA PRO A 38 -23.34 -9.02 6.71
C PRO A 38 -21.92 -8.62 7.16
N ALA A 39 -21.84 -7.93 8.31
CA ALA A 39 -20.61 -7.33 8.82
C ALA A 39 -19.41 -8.29 9.04
N GLN A 40 -19.58 -9.59 8.75
CA GLN A 40 -18.57 -10.63 8.88
C GLN A 40 -17.87 -11.00 7.58
N GLU A 41 -18.31 -10.50 6.41
CA GLU A 41 -17.49 -10.58 5.20
C GLU A 41 -16.38 -9.54 5.27
N LYS A 42 -15.38 -9.82 6.13
CA LYS A 42 -14.12 -9.08 6.12
C LYS A 42 -13.62 -9.12 4.69
N PRO A 43 -13.42 -7.98 4.01
CA PRO A 43 -12.85 -7.99 2.67
C PRO A 43 -11.59 -8.81 2.73
N GLY A 44 -11.55 -9.92 1.99
CA GLY A 44 -10.48 -10.91 2.08
C GLY A 44 -9.16 -10.17 2.05
N LYS A 45 -8.35 -10.27 3.14
CA LYS A 45 -7.10 -9.55 3.30
C LYS A 45 -6.37 -9.64 1.96
N ARG A 46 -6.31 -8.55 1.20
CA ARG A 46 -5.55 -8.53 -0.04
C ARG A 46 -4.16 -8.94 0.36
N ARG A 47 -3.73 -10.14 -0.06
CA ARG A 47 -2.38 -10.61 0.21
C ARG A 47 -1.48 -9.63 -0.52
N LYS A 48 -0.96 -8.64 0.22
CA LYS A 48 0.11 -7.77 -0.26
C LYS A 48 1.32 -8.70 -0.38
N ARG A 49 1.47 -9.32 -1.54
CA ARG A 49 2.68 -10.04 -1.91
C ARG A 49 3.67 -8.96 -2.34
N PRO A 50 4.69 -8.66 -1.53
CA PRO A 50 5.71 -7.72 -1.96
C PRO A 50 6.39 -8.27 -3.21
N LEU A 51 6.74 -7.39 -4.17
CA LEU A 51 7.54 -7.76 -5.34
C LEU A 51 8.99 -8.05 -4.95
N PHE A 52 9.49 -7.36 -3.92
CA PHE A 52 10.84 -7.50 -3.40
C PHE A 52 10.82 -7.59 -1.86
N THR A 53 11.71 -8.39 -1.30
CA THR A 53 11.92 -8.52 0.14
C THR A 53 13.40 -8.55 0.44
N VAL A 54 13.82 -7.93 1.55
CA VAL A 54 15.15 -8.10 2.10
C VAL A 54 15.24 -9.47 2.77
N SER A 55 16.31 -10.23 2.49
CA SER A 55 16.53 -11.52 3.14
C SER A 55 16.69 -11.34 4.66
N PRO A 56 16.04 -12.16 5.51
CA PRO A 56 16.11 -11.98 6.95
C PRO A 56 17.50 -12.24 7.55
N ASP A 57 18.33 -13.03 6.86
CA ASP A 57 19.64 -13.46 7.33
C ASP A 57 20.80 -12.63 6.76
N ILE A 58 20.49 -11.54 6.04
CA ILE A 58 21.52 -10.65 5.50
C ILE A 58 22.14 -9.82 6.62
N ASP A 59 23.45 -9.64 6.58
CA ASP A 59 24.15 -8.87 7.59
C ASP A 59 23.95 -7.36 7.38
N THR A 60 24.13 -6.60 8.47
CA THR A 60 24.02 -5.14 8.44
C THR A 60 25.06 -4.52 7.51
N GLU A 61 26.23 -5.14 7.36
CA GLU A 61 27.30 -4.69 6.48
C GLU A 61 26.85 -4.72 5.01
N ALA A 62 26.32 -5.83 4.50
CA ALA A 62 25.82 -5.92 3.14
C ALA A 62 24.64 -4.98 2.89
N LEU A 63 23.76 -4.79 3.89
CA LEU A 63 22.66 -3.83 3.77
C LEU A 63 23.16 -2.39 3.60
N LEU A 64 24.11 -1.98 4.43
CA LEU A 64 24.68 -0.64 4.37
C LEU A 64 25.57 -0.45 3.13
N ALA A 65 26.30 -1.48 2.71
CA ALA A 65 27.08 -1.46 1.47
C ALA A 65 26.17 -1.30 0.24
N ASN A 66 25.08 -2.07 0.14
CA ASN A 66 24.09 -1.91 -0.91
C ASN A 66 23.46 -0.51 -0.89
N ALA A 67 23.11 0.00 0.31
CA ALA A 67 22.58 1.35 0.43
C ALA A 67 23.58 2.42 -0.06
N SER A 68 24.87 2.24 0.21
CA SER A 68 25.94 3.13 -0.29
C SER A 68 26.01 3.12 -1.82
N GLU A 69 25.93 1.94 -2.43
CA GLU A 69 25.93 1.79 -3.91
C GLU A 69 24.68 2.37 -4.58
N ASP A 70 23.51 2.21 -3.95
CA ASP A 70 22.26 2.85 -4.40
C ASP A 70 22.37 4.38 -4.34
N LEU A 71 22.96 4.94 -3.27
CA LEU A 71 23.15 6.38 -3.10
C LEU A 71 24.12 6.96 -4.13
N LEU A 72 25.22 6.27 -4.40
CA LEU A 72 26.15 6.61 -5.48
C LEU A 72 25.43 6.64 -6.83
N SER A 73 24.61 5.62 -7.11
CA SER A 73 23.83 5.53 -8.34
C SER A 73 22.81 6.66 -8.46
N ILE A 74 22.10 6.99 -7.39
CA ILE A 74 21.15 8.11 -7.33
C ILE A 74 21.87 9.43 -7.59
N SER A 75 23.03 9.65 -6.97
CA SER A 75 23.81 10.88 -7.16
C SER A 75 24.24 11.03 -8.63
N ALA A 76 24.74 9.96 -9.25
CA ALA A 76 25.10 9.96 -10.67
C ALA A 76 23.91 10.28 -11.58
N ILE A 77 22.75 9.63 -11.37
CA ILE A 77 21.52 9.91 -12.13
C ILE A 77 21.06 11.36 -11.94
N ALA A 78 21.08 11.86 -10.70
CA ALA A 78 20.64 13.21 -10.40
C ALA A 78 21.57 14.28 -10.99
N ALA A 79 22.88 14.02 -11.01
CA ALA A 79 23.87 14.88 -11.64
C ALA A 79 23.72 14.90 -13.16
N ASP A 80 23.57 13.74 -13.79
CA ASP A 80 23.31 13.61 -15.23
C ASP A 80 22.03 14.35 -15.64
N LEU A 81 20.94 14.15 -14.89
CA LEU A 81 19.68 14.88 -15.09
C LEU A 81 19.85 16.40 -14.93
N ALA A 82 20.72 16.86 -14.03
CA ALA A 82 20.96 18.29 -13.81
C ALA A 82 21.63 18.96 -15.00
N ASP A 83 22.34 18.21 -15.85
CA ASP A 83 22.94 18.72 -17.07
C ASP A 83 21.91 18.88 -18.21
N ASP A 84 20.85 18.07 -18.21
CA ASP A 84 19.77 18.09 -19.20
C ASP A 84 18.63 19.09 -18.92
N VAL A 85 18.64 19.76 -17.76
CA VAL A 85 17.58 20.71 -17.37
C VAL A 85 18.12 22.05 -16.89
N GLU A 86 17.33 23.10 -17.03
CA GLU A 86 17.69 24.46 -16.58
C GLU A 86 16.79 25.01 -15.47
N GLY A 87 17.20 26.17 -14.93
CA GLY A 87 16.44 26.96 -13.98
C GLY A 87 16.17 26.22 -12.67
N SER A 88 14.95 26.36 -12.14
CA SER A 88 14.57 25.76 -10.86
C SER A 88 14.64 24.23 -10.86
N ARG A 89 14.40 23.58 -12.02
CA ARG A 89 14.51 22.12 -12.14
C ARG A 89 15.95 21.64 -11.98
N ARG A 90 16.91 22.38 -12.52
CA ARG A 90 18.34 22.10 -12.30
C ARG A 90 18.70 22.17 -10.83
N SER A 91 18.21 23.19 -10.13
CA SER A 91 18.43 23.33 -8.69
C SER A 91 17.86 22.16 -7.89
N VAL A 92 16.70 21.63 -8.29
CA VAL A 92 16.10 20.43 -7.66
C VAL A 92 16.95 19.19 -7.92
N ALA A 93 17.41 18.96 -9.16
CA ALA A 93 18.25 17.82 -9.50
C ALA A 93 19.59 17.85 -8.75
N LEU A 94 20.26 19.02 -8.70
CA LEU A 94 21.47 19.21 -7.90
C LEU A 94 21.24 19.01 -6.40
N ALA A 95 20.07 19.42 -5.87
CA ALA A 95 19.74 19.19 -4.48
C ALA A 95 19.59 17.70 -4.16
N LEU A 96 19.01 16.90 -5.08
CA LEU A 96 18.93 15.44 -4.94
C LEU A 96 20.32 14.80 -4.89
N SER A 97 21.21 15.13 -5.83
CA SER A 97 22.60 14.64 -5.83
C SER A 97 23.31 14.98 -4.53
N ARG A 98 23.25 16.26 -4.10
CA ARG A 98 23.88 16.70 -2.84
C ARG A 98 23.32 15.98 -1.60
N MET A 99 22.02 15.70 -1.57
CA MET A 99 21.42 14.94 -0.47
C MET A 99 21.89 13.48 -0.49
N ALA A 100 21.97 12.85 -1.66
CA ALA A 100 22.47 11.48 -1.81
C ALA A 100 23.93 11.38 -1.32
N ASP A 101 24.80 12.28 -1.75
CA ASP A 101 26.20 12.34 -1.29
C ASP A 101 26.28 12.53 0.24
N GLY A 102 25.46 13.43 0.78
CA GLY A 102 25.41 13.69 2.22
C GLY A 102 24.95 12.47 3.02
N VAL A 103 23.94 11.73 2.54
CA VAL A 103 23.47 10.51 3.19
C VAL A 103 24.51 9.39 3.04
N GLN A 104 25.20 9.30 1.90
CA GLN A 104 26.26 8.32 1.70
C GLN A 104 27.36 8.46 2.75
N LEU A 105 27.83 9.69 3.03
CA LEU A 105 28.82 9.93 4.09
C LEU A 105 28.33 9.47 5.47
N LEU A 106 27.03 9.61 5.76
CA LEU A 106 26.45 9.10 7.01
C LEU A 106 26.42 7.56 7.05
N VAL A 107 26.14 6.92 5.92
CA VAL A 107 26.13 5.45 5.76
C VAL A 107 27.55 4.89 5.89
N GLU A 108 28.52 5.48 5.21
CA GLU A 108 29.95 5.13 5.34
C GLU A 108 30.41 5.26 6.79
N ARG A 109 30.01 6.34 7.47
CA ARG A 109 30.33 6.51 8.89
C ARG A 109 29.66 5.46 9.78
N ALA A 110 28.45 5.01 9.43
CA ALA A 110 27.76 3.95 10.15
C ALA A 110 28.42 2.58 9.93
N LEU A 111 28.91 2.30 8.71
CA LEU A 111 29.70 1.12 8.38
C LEU A 111 30.98 1.06 9.20
N ASP A 112 31.78 2.13 9.22
CA ASP A 112 33.00 2.22 10.03
C ASP A 112 32.74 1.88 11.50
N HIS A 113 31.63 2.40 12.05
CA HIS A 113 31.26 2.15 13.43
C HIS A 113 30.84 0.69 13.66
N ASN A 114 30.10 0.11 12.71
CA ASN A 114 29.71 -1.30 12.76
C ASN A 114 30.95 -2.20 12.77
N GLU A 115 31.89 -1.99 11.86
CA GLU A 115 33.13 -2.75 11.77
C GLU A 115 33.94 -2.65 13.07
N ALA A 116 34.08 -1.44 13.62
CA ALA A 116 34.80 -1.23 14.88
C ALA A 116 34.16 -2.01 16.05
N LEU A 117 32.84 -2.02 16.15
CA LEU A 117 32.12 -2.79 17.17
C LEU A 117 32.34 -4.29 16.99
N GLN A 118 32.24 -4.79 15.76
CA GLN A 118 32.50 -6.20 15.48
C GLN A 118 33.92 -6.61 15.87
N MET A 119 34.92 -5.78 15.58
CA MET A 119 36.31 -6.04 15.97
C MET A 119 36.48 -6.09 17.49
N GLN A 120 35.84 -5.19 18.23
CA GLN A 120 35.87 -5.19 19.70
C GLN A 120 35.24 -6.47 20.27
N MET A 121 34.08 -6.88 19.74
CA MET A 121 33.42 -8.11 20.18
C MET A 121 34.29 -9.35 19.91
N LYS A 122 34.91 -9.43 18.72
CA LYS A 122 35.84 -10.51 18.36
C LYS A 122 37.06 -10.54 19.27
N ALA A 123 37.58 -9.37 19.66
CA ALA A 123 38.71 -9.28 20.59
C ALA A 123 38.35 -9.74 22.00
N GLN A 124 37.16 -9.38 22.50
CA GLN A 124 36.66 -9.80 23.82
C GLN A 124 36.36 -11.30 23.89
N ALA A 125 35.86 -11.90 22.80
CA ALA A 125 35.56 -13.33 22.75
C ALA A 125 36.82 -14.23 22.70
N LYS A 126 38.00 -13.64 22.49
CA LYS A 126 39.28 -14.35 22.40
C LYS A 126 40.08 -14.32 23.72
N VAL A 127 39.57 -13.62 24.73
CA VAL A 127 40.13 -13.53 26.10
C VAL A 127 39.36 -14.47 27.01
#